data_AF-A0A7C1ZFM3-F1
#
_entry.id   AF-A0A7C1ZFM3-F1
#
_cell.length_a   1.000
_cell.length_b   1.000
_cell.length_c   1.000
_cell.angle_alpha   90.00
_cell.angle_beta   90.00
_cell.angle_gamma   90.00
#
_symmetry.space_group_name_H-M   'P 1'
#
loop_
_entity.id
_entity.type
_entity.pdbx_description
1 polymer ?
#
loop_
_entity_poly.entity_id
_entity_poly.type
_entity_poly.pdbx_seq_one_letter_code
_entity_poly.pdbx_strand_id
1 'polypeptide(L)'
;MNNSYQLKKLEGFDLVEVISNPKTPCHIKQKAIRTLRNIIYKDRQLAWKIIEKLLPVLETFIIHPRDNDLQREALWLLGYVRNHLSIGIIENLIASPQTPPLLKEKALRVLGFSISRGSKLAAQAVERLLPILESLIVFTQTLDGLKKMAIKTLVKGLPLKVDSPKVEFPKESYNFVSIDDILSKVRSPHNPRFISRSLVYDLNDNNILVIKILKEKQHPSSLLREGYWIKYLNKLKTEGHFTDVRFDIPQLLEFCGGYVIKLTNIPIRIPKEIKLHPDKYAICFVISKEYFCYPNETQPEKVLSWQEIKEVMARCAYLLGYLTSLGIIHTEVIPLFHNRIQIGRRFDRGLYRWQFKGRLDRWLVSCDWPNFGKTGIRDFEHIISWGEKPPVGYQDRSGLYRFIGNHLLSLFLVTGSYFRNRKREMTGWDHKGNPVDARNLFNNSLFKEIIQAILLSYYKGFVGKEYLEKFPFDLDNLIQRAIEEMGVDRHMEERLRIEDQQRMSDEEFKEFLITKGYSGEEIKGFVKGKEDIILLSGPHLGGFNELISLPEMIDAITIWAALCIIGKYKNGL
;
A
#
# COMPACT_ATOMS: atom_id res chain seq x y z
N MET A 1 44.98 -6.57 -25.53
CA MET A 1 45.78 -5.92 -24.47
C MET A 1 44.85 -5.23 -23.48
N ASN A 2 45.07 -5.44 -22.19
CA ASN A 2 44.11 -5.25 -21.10
C ASN A 2 43.77 -3.77 -20.80
N ASN A 3 42.49 -3.43 -20.95
CA ASN A 3 41.88 -2.13 -20.59
C ASN A 3 42.04 -1.74 -19.11
N SER A 4 42.50 -2.64 -18.24
CA SER A 4 42.71 -2.39 -16.80
C SER A 4 44.10 -1.81 -16.47
N TYR A 5 45.09 -1.95 -17.37
CA TYR A 5 46.46 -1.50 -17.10
C TYR A 5 46.66 0.00 -17.35
N GLN A 6 45.89 0.62 -18.27
CA GLN A 6 45.93 2.08 -18.48
C GLN A 6 45.16 2.88 -17.41
N LEU A 7 44.23 2.27 -16.68
CA LEU A 7 43.44 2.96 -15.64
C LEU A 7 44.20 3.14 -14.31
N LYS A 8 45.31 2.42 -14.09
CA LYS A 8 46.15 2.57 -12.90
C LYS A 8 47.10 3.77 -12.96
N LYS A 9 47.21 4.47 -14.09
CA LYS A 9 48.12 5.63 -14.29
C LYS A 9 47.46 6.99 -14.11
N LEU A 10 46.15 7.04 -13.83
CA LEU A 10 45.39 8.28 -13.60
C LEU A 10 45.56 8.72 -12.14
N GLU A 11 46.73 9.24 -11.79
CA GLU A 11 46.83 10.20 -10.69
C GLU A 11 45.98 11.43 -11.05
N GLY A 12 45.35 12.09 -10.06
CA GLY A 12 44.21 12.99 -10.24
C GLY A 12 44.34 14.18 -11.21
N PHE A 13 45.51 14.45 -11.78
CA PHE A 13 45.74 15.49 -12.79
C PHE A 13 45.27 15.10 -14.21
N ASP A 14 45.44 13.83 -14.62
CA ASP A 14 45.13 13.37 -15.98
C ASP A 14 43.60 13.31 -16.23
N LEU A 15 42.80 12.98 -15.21
CA LEU A 15 41.32 13.03 -15.33
C LEU A 15 40.78 14.44 -15.56
N VAL A 16 41.33 15.46 -14.90
CA VAL A 16 40.87 16.84 -15.05
C VAL A 16 41.14 17.32 -16.47
N GLU A 17 42.33 17.04 -16.98
CA GLU A 17 42.76 17.40 -18.33
C GLU A 17 41.90 16.71 -19.40
N VAL A 18 41.73 15.38 -19.28
CA VAL A 18 40.93 14.59 -20.23
C VAL A 18 39.48 15.08 -20.30
N ILE A 19 38.86 15.36 -19.15
CA ILE A 19 37.46 15.82 -19.09
C ILE A 19 37.33 17.25 -19.62
N SER A 20 38.23 18.15 -19.23
CA SER A 20 38.17 19.58 -19.59
C SER A 20 38.57 19.86 -21.04
N ASN A 21 39.41 19.03 -21.65
CA ASN A 21 39.91 19.28 -23.00
C ASN A 21 38.76 19.24 -24.04
N PRO A 22 38.51 20.32 -24.79
CA PRO A 22 37.41 20.39 -25.76
C PRO A 22 37.59 19.44 -26.95
N LYS A 23 38.82 18.99 -27.24
CA LYS A 23 39.14 18.05 -28.31
C LYS A 23 38.91 16.58 -27.93
N THR A 24 38.80 16.26 -26.63
CA THR A 24 38.57 14.89 -26.19
C THR A 24 37.17 14.42 -26.62
N PRO A 25 37.04 13.25 -27.28
CA PRO A 25 35.74 12.71 -27.68
C PRO A 25 34.80 12.45 -26.49
N CYS A 26 33.49 12.67 -26.67
CA CYS A 26 32.48 12.52 -25.61
C CYS A 26 32.52 11.14 -24.92
N HIS A 27 32.69 10.05 -25.68
CA HIS A 27 32.75 8.69 -25.10
C HIS A 27 33.96 8.48 -24.16
N ILE A 28 35.09 9.16 -24.43
CA ILE A 28 36.26 9.13 -23.55
C ILE A 28 35.99 9.94 -22.28
N LYS A 29 35.39 11.13 -22.41
CA LYS A 29 34.95 11.94 -21.25
C LYS A 29 33.97 11.18 -20.35
N GLN A 30 33.02 10.46 -20.94
CA GLN A 30 32.08 9.60 -20.19
C GLN A 30 32.84 8.50 -19.41
N LYS A 31 33.81 7.82 -20.03
CA LYS A 31 34.63 6.80 -19.35
C LYS A 31 35.46 7.39 -18.21
N ALA A 32 36.01 8.60 -18.40
CA ALA A 32 36.73 9.33 -17.36
C ALA A 32 35.81 9.69 -16.17
N ILE A 33 34.61 10.22 -16.42
CA ILE A 33 33.62 10.50 -15.36
C ILE A 33 33.21 9.22 -14.61
N ARG A 34 32.98 8.11 -15.30
CA ARG A 34 32.70 6.81 -14.66
C ARG A 34 33.87 6.31 -13.81
N THR A 35 35.10 6.54 -14.25
CA THR A 35 36.30 6.23 -13.47
C THR A 35 36.35 7.06 -12.19
N LEU A 36 36.05 8.37 -12.28
CA LEU A 36 35.96 9.26 -11.13
C LEU A 36 34.88 8.81 -10.13
N ARG A 37 33.73 8.31 -10.61
CA ARG A 37 32.70 7.71 -9.74
C ARG A 37 33.24 6.52 -8.94
N ASN A 38 34.09 5.68 -9.53
CA ASN A 38 34.73 4.58 -8.81
C ASN A 38 35.73 5.07 -7.76
N ILE A 39 36.41 6.19 -8.01
CA ILE A 39 37.31 6.81 -7.04
C ILE A 39 36.53 7.31 -5.82
N ILE A 40 35.32 7.87 -5.99
CA ILE A 40 34.46 8.31 -4.86
C ILE A 40 34.25 7.20 -3.82
N TYR A 41 34.17 5.94 -4.24
CA TYR A 41 34.00 4.80 -3.35
C TYR A 41 35.28 4.35 -2.65
N LYS A 42 36.45 4.68 -3.21
CA LYS A 42 37.76 4.27 -2.70
C LYS A 42 38.43 5.36 -1.87
N ASP A 43 38.39 6.60 -2.36
CA ASP A 43 38.96 7.78 -1.73
C ASP A 43 38.08 9.01 -2.01
N ARG A 44 37.27 9.36 -1.02
CA ARG A 44 36.29 10.45 -1.12
C ARG A 44 36.96 11.83 -1.13
N GLN A 45 38.11 12.00 -0.45
CA GLN A 45 38.80 13.29 -0.38
C GLN A 45 39.49 13.61 -1.70
N LEU A 46 40.17 12.63 -2.30
CA LEU A 46 40.78 12.79 -3.62
C LEU A 46 39.73 13.06 -4.70
N ALA A 47 38.65 12.28 -4.72
CA ALA A 47 37.56 12.49 -5.68
C ALA A 47 36.96 13.90 -5.55
N TRP A 48 36.83 14.42 -4.33
CA TRP A 48 36.31 15.77 -4.11
C TRP A 48 37.22 16.85 -4.71
N LYS A 49 38.54 16.80 -4.44
CA LYS A 49 39.52 17.75 -5.03
C LYS A 49 39.47 17.77 -6.56
N ILE A 50 39.29 16.61 -7.18
CA ILE A 50 39.16 16.49 -8.64
C ILE A 50 37.84 17.10 -9.12
N ILE A 51 36.74 16.83 -8.44
CA ILE A 51 35.41 17.31 -8.86
C ILE A 51 35.28 18.82 -8.68
N GLU A 52 35.85 19.39 -7.63
CA GLU A 52 35.85 20.84 -7.42
C GLU A 52 36.46 21.59 -8.60
N LYS A 53 37.59 21.09 -9.14
CA LYS A 53 38.21 21.64 -10.36
C LYS A 53 37.36 21.44 -11.62
N LEU A 54 36.55 20.39 -11.65
CA LEU A 54 35.71 20.04 -12.80
C LEU A 54 34.32 20.68 -12.78
N LEU A 55 33.88 21.27 -11.66
CA LEU A 55 32.52 21.80 -11.52
C LEU A 55 32.09 22.73 -12.68
N PRO A 56 32.89 23.73 -13.10
CA PRO A 56 32.50 24.62 -14.22
C PRO A 56 32.32 23.87 -15.55
N VAL A 57 33.17 22.87 -15.79
CA VAL A 57 33.12 22.03 -17.00
C VAL A 57 31.89 21.11 -16.97
N LEU A 58 31.61 20.51 -15.82
CA LEU A 58 30.44 19.66 -15.61
C LEU A 58 29.14 20.45 -15.77
N GLU A 59 29.07 21.66 -15.22
CA GLU A 59 27.94 22.56 -15.39
C GLU A 59 27.71 22.92 -16.86
N THR A 60 28.80 23.19 -17.60
CA THR A 60 28.73 23.41 -19.06
C THR A 60 28.15 22.19 -19.79
N PHE A 61 28.60 20.97 -19.45
CA PHE A 61 28.05 19.74 -20.04
C PHE A 61 26.58 19.52 -19.72
N ILE A 62 26.11 20.03 -18.58
CA ILE A 62 24.73 19.89 -18.13
C ILE A 62 23.81 20.89 -18.83
N ILE A 63 24.18 22.18 -18.84
CA ILE A 63 23.35 23.26 -19.39
C ILE A 63 23.42 23.31 -20.92
N HIS A 64 24.59 23.03 -21.51
CA HIS A 64 24.84 23.10 -22.95
C HIS A 64 25.30 21.74 -23.50
N PRO A 65 24.43 20.71 -23.47
CA PRO A 65 24.83 19.35 -23.80
C PRO A 65 25.16 19.22 -25.28
N ARG A 66 26.41 18.84 -25.58
CA ARG A 66 26.78 18.35 -26.93
C ARG A 66 26.42 16.87 -27.13
N ASP A 67 26.19 16.16 -26.03
CA ASP A 67 25.92 14.72 -26.00
C ASP A 67 25.05 14.38 -24.77
N ASN A 68 23.96 13.63 -25.00
CA ASN A 68 22.97 13.31 -23.97
C ASN A 68 23.51 12.37 -22.88
N ASP A 69 24.40 11.45 -23.26
CA ASP A 69 25.00 10.50 -22.33
C ASP A 69 26.04 11.19 -21.43
N LEU A 70 26.83 12.11 -21.98
CA LEU A 70 27.74 12.95 -21.23
C LEU A 70 27.00 13.86 -20.24
N GLN A 71 25.89 14.48 -20.67
CA GLN A 71 25.01 15.25 -19.78
C GLN A 71 24.53 14.39 -18.61
N ARG A 72 24.11 13.15 -18.90
CA ARG A 72 23.65 12.20 -17.89
C ARG A 72 24.77 11.86 -16.90
N GLU A 73 25.96 11.48 -17.36
CA GLU A 73 27.07 11.10 -16.48
C GLU A 73 27.53 12.28 -15.61
N ALA A 74 27.60 13.49 -16.17
CA ALA A 74 27.94 14.71 -15.43
C ALA A 74 26.94 14.98 -14.30
N LEU A 75 25.64 14.89 -14.60
CA LEU A 75 24.59 15.09 -13.59
C LEU A 75 24.62 14.01 -12.50
N TRP A 76 24.79 12.74 -12.86
CA TRP A 76 24.90 11.66 -11.88
C TRP A 76 26.11 11.84 -10.96
N LEU A 77 27.25 12.29 -11.49
CA LEU A 77 28.45 12.57 -10.70
C LEU A 77 28.16 13.57 -9.57
N LEU A 78 27.40 14.65 -9.84
CA LEU A 78 26.97 15.61 -8.81
C LEU A 78 26.23 14.93 -7.65
N GLY A 79 25.31 14.00 -7.95
CA GLY A 79 24.56 13.26 -6.94
C GLY A 79 25.38 12.25 -6.13
N TYR A 80 26.59 11.87 -6.56
CA TYR A 80 27.49 11.04 -5.76
C TYR A 80 28.27 11.87 -4.72
N VAL A 81 28.65 13.10 -5.06
CA VAL A 81 29.46 13.99 -4.20
C VAL A 81 28.69 14.47 -2.99
N ARG A 82 27.46 14.96 -3.21
CA ARG A 82 26.51 15.34 -2.16
C ARG A 82 27.03 16.44 -1.23
N ASN A 83 27.72 17.45 -1.78
CA ASN A 83 28.19 18.64 -1.06
C ASN A 83 27.33 19.88 -1.44
N HIS A 84 27.58 21.02 -0.79
CA HIS A 84 26.80 22.24 -1.03
C HIS A 84 26.81 22.69 -2.50
N LEU A 85 27.98 22.74 -3.15
CA LEU A 85 28.11 23.18 -4.55
C LEU A 85 27.34 22.27 -5.51
N SER A 86 27.53 20.95 -5.42
CA SER A 86 26.86 19.97 -6.29
C SER A 86 25.34 19.96 -6.10
N ILE A 87 24.86 20.05 -4.86
CA ILE A 87 23.42 20.13 -4.56
C ILE A 87 22.85 21.47 -5.04
N GLY A 88 23.57 22.58 -4.87
CA GLY A 88 23.15 23.89 -5.35
C GLY A 88 22.97 23.96 -6.87
N ILE A 89 23.85 23.33 -7.65
CA ILE A 89 23.67 23.23 -9.11
C ILE A 89 22.39 22.45 -9.45
N ILE A 90 22.16 21.30 -8.78
CA ILE A 90 20.95 20.49 -9.00
C ILE A 90 19.69 21.29 -8.64
N GLU A 91 19.73 22.03 -7.53
CA GLU A 91 18.64 22.88 -7.06
C GLU A 91 18.31 24.00 -8.05
N ASN A 92 19.33 24.71 -8.54
CA ASN A 92 19.17 25.77 -9.53
C ASN A 92 18.56 25.26 -10.85
N LEU A 93 18.98 24.08 -11.31
CA LEU A 93 18.40 23.45 -12.49
C LEU A 93 16.91 23.16 -12.30
N ILE A 94 16.50 22.70 -11.13
CA ILE A 94 15.09 22.39 -10.84
C ILE A 94 14.28 23.69 -10.73
N ALA A 95 14.82 24.69 -10.02
CA ALA A 95 14.13 25.94 -9.74
C ALA A 95 13.99 26.85 -10.98
N SER A 96 14.95 26.81 -11.90
CA SER A 96 14.97 27.71 -13.05
C SER A 96 13.77 27.45 -13.99
N PRO A 97 13.00 28.49 -14.38
CA PRO A 97 11.94 28.36 -15.37
C PRO A 97 12.48 28.04 -16.78
N GLN A 98 13.74 28.38 -17.06
CA GLN A 98 14.38 28.16 -18.35
C GLN A 98 14.86 26.71 -18.56
N THR A 99 14.94 25.90 -17.50
CA THR A 99 15.38 24.51 -17.62
C THR A 99 14.29 23.65 -18.29
N PRO A 100 14.60 22.91 -19.37
CA PRO A 100 13.65 22.04 -20.04
C PRO A 100 13.07 20.96 -19.10
N PRO A 101 11.79 20.54 -19.25
CA PRO A 101 11.15 19.55 -18.38
C PRO A 101 11.92 18.24 -18.22
N LEU A 102 12.48 17.70 -19.32
CA LEU A 102 13.26 16.47 -19.28
C LEU A 102 14.55 16.61 -18.44
N LEU A 103 15.20 17.79 -18.48
CA LEU A 103 16.38 18.06 -17.67
C LEU A 103 16.02 18.24 -16.19
N LYS A 104 14.88 18.89 -15.88
CA LYS A 104 14.33 18.95 -14.52
C LYS A 104 14.03 17.55 -13.98
N GLU A 105 13.45 16.66 -14.78
CA GLU A 105 13.18 15.28 -14.37
C GLU A 105 14.50 14.55 -14.03
N LYS A 106 15.52 14.66 -14.89
CA LYS A 106 16.84 14.08 -14.63
C LYS A 106 17.46 14.65 -13.34
N ALA A 107 17.37 15.97 -13.12
CA ALA A 107 17.89 16.64 -11.92
C ALA A 107 17.19 16.15 -10.65
N LEU A 108 15.86 16.05 -10.67
CA LEU A 108 15.07 15.50 -9.57
C LEU A 108 15.43 14.04 -9.27
N ARG A 109 15.69 13.23 -10.30
CA ARG A 109 16.12 11.83 -10.14
C ARG A 109 17.45 11.74 -9.39
N VAL A 110 18.40 12.62 -9.73
CA VAL A 110 19.71 12.70 -9.06
C VAL A 110 19.59 13.24 -7.64
N LEU A 111 18.71 14.21 -7.40
CA LEU A 111 18.40 14.70 -6.05
C LEU A 111 17.81 13.58 -5.17
N GLY A 112 16.81 12.86 -5.70
CA GLY A 112 16.18 11.70 -5.05
C GLY A 112 17.16 10.55 -4.76
N PHE A 113 18.12 10.31 -5.66
CA PHE A 113 19.22 9.38 -5.42
C PHE A 113 20.12 9.84 -4.26
N SER A 114 20.48 11.13 -4.24
CA SER A 114 21.31 11.70 -3.17
C SER A 114 20.66 11.55 -1.79
N ILE A 115 19.34 11.76 -1.70
CA ILE A 115 18.53 11.54 -0.49
C ILE A 115 18.57 10.07 -0.08
N SER A 116 18.37 9.15 -1.03
CA SER A 116 18.40 7.69 -0.78
C SER A 116 19.77 7.21 -0.26
N ARG A 117 20.83 7.98 -0.49
CA ARG A 117 22.18 7.76 0.03
C ARG A 117 22.46 8.49 1.36
N GLY A 118 21.44 9.06 2.01
CA GLY A 118 21.54 9.73 3.31
C GLY A 118 22.06 11.17 3.27
N SER A 119 21.98 11.87 2.14
CA SER A 119 22.38 13.29 2.06
C SER A 119 21.38 14.20 2.78
N LYS A 120 21.78 14.78 3.92
CA LYS A 120 21.00 15.81 4.62
C LYS A 120 20.84 17.09 3.78
N LEU A 121 21.89 17.49 3.05
CA LEU A 121 21.85 18.66 2.17
C LEU A 121 20.82 18.52 1.06
N ALA A 122 20.68 17.32 0.50
CA ALA A 122 19.69 17.04 -0.54
C ALA A 122 18.26 17.09 0.01
N ALA A 123 18.04 16.62 1.24
CA ALA A 123 16.74 16.74 1.92
C ALA A 123 16.38 18.21 2.17
N GLN A 124 17.32 19.01 2.67
CA GLN A 124 17.13 20.45 2.87
C GLN A 124 16.86 21.20 1.55
N ALA A 125 17.49 20.77 0.45
CA ALA A 125 17.18 21.33 -0.87
C ALA A 125 15.75 21.00 -1.31
N VAL A 126 15.22 19.83 -0.98
CA VAL A 126 13.80 19.51 -1.23
C VAL A 126 12.87 20.42 -0.43
N GLU A 127 13.19 20.72 0.82
CA GLU A 127 12.40 21.67 1.63
C GLU A 127 12.38 23.07 1.00
N ARG A 128 13.52 23.58 0.51
CA ARG A 128 13.58 24.86 -0.21
C ARG A 128 12.83 24.85 -1.54
N LEU A 129 12.88 23.72 -2.26
CA LEU A 129 12.19 23.53 -3.53
C LEU A 129 10.69 23.23 -3.37
N LEU A 130 10.18 23.06 -2.14
CA LEU A 130 8.81 22.62 -1.88
C LEU A 130 7.75 23.42 -2.66
N PRO A 131 7.75 24.77 -2.69
CA PRO A 131 6.73 25.53 -3.44
C PRO A 131 6.73 25.21 -4.93
N ILE A 132 7.91 24.99 -5.52
CA ILE A 132 8.08 24.68 -6.94
C ILE A 132 7.58 23.26 -7.24
N LEU A 133 7.95 22.30 -6.39
CA LEU A 133 7.54 20.90 -6.56
C LEU A 133 6.06 20.69 -6.29
N GLU A 134 5.49 21.40 -5.30
CA GLU A 134 4.05 21.42 -5.04
C GLU A 134 3.30 22.01 -6.24
N SER A 135 3.78 23.13 -6.80
CA SER A 135 3.22 23.72 -8.04
C SER A 135 3.20 22.72 -9.20
N LEU A 136 4.30 21.99 -9.44
CA LEU A 136 4.36 20.95 -10.47
C LEU A 136 3.35 19.82 -10.24
N ILE A 137 3.02 19.51 -8.98
CA ILE A 137 2.03 18.49 -8.64
C ILE A 137 0.61 19.00 -8.87
N VAL A 138 0.32 20.25 -8.54
CA VAL A 138 -1.05 20.77 -8.63
C VAL A 138 -1.45 21.30 -10.02
N PHE A 139 -0.48 21.72 -10.84
CA PHE A 139 -0.74 22.48 -12.07
C PHE A 139 -1.33 21.63 -13.21
N THR A 140 -0.84 20.40 -13.41
CA THR A 140 -1.30 19.52 -14.50
C THR A 140 -2.21 18.41 -13.97
N GLN A 141 -3.23 18.04 -14.74
CA GLN A 141 -4.10 16.91 -14.37
C GLN A 141 -3.44 15.55 -14.67
N THR A 142 -2.57 15.47 -15.68
CA THR A 142 -1.91 14.23 -16.10
C THR A 142 -0.67 13.93 -15.29
N LEU A 143 -0.43 12.66 -14.96
CA LEU A 143 0.77 12.23 -14.25
C LEU A 143 1.93 11.91 -15.23
N ASP A 144 2.64 12.94 -15.67
CA ASP A 144 3.82 12.81 -16.53
C ASP A 144 5.11 12.38 -15.78
N GLY A 145 6.22 12.22 -16.51
CA GLY A 145 7.51 11.83 -15.95
C GLY A 145 8.09 12.82 -14.93
N LEU A 146 7.94 14.12 -15.19
CA LEU A 146 8.43 15.19 -14.33
C LEU A 146 7.67 15.22 -13.00
N LYS A 147 6.32 15.22 -13.05
CA LYS A 147 5.44 15.18 -11.88
C LYS A 147 5.66 13.92 -11.05
N LYS A 148 5.81 12.74 -11.69
CA LYS A 148 6.19 11.49 -11.01
C LYS A 148 7.49 11.64 -10.24
N MET A 149 8.49 12.27 -10.84
CA MET A 149 9.79 12.45 -10.20
C MET A 149 9.73 13.49 -9.08
N ALA A 150 8.97 14.58 -9.24
CA ALA A 150 8.73 15.57 -8.20
C ALA A 150 8.10 14.91 -6.95
N ILE A 151 7.04 14.12 -7.13
CA ILE A 151 6.40 13.36 -6.05
C ILE A 151 7.40 12.42 -5.36
N LYS A 152 8.14 11.61 -6.14
CA LYS A 152 9.12 10.66 -5.59
C LYS A 152 10.21 11.36 -4.78
N THR A 153 10.68 12.51 -5.23
CA THR A 153 11.72 13.28 -4.57
C THR A 153 11.19 13.97 -3.31
N LEU A 154 9.98 14.56 -3.36
CA LEU A 154 9.30 15.17 -2.21
C LEU A 154 9.06 14.17 -1.09
N VAL A 155 8.39 13.05 -1.40
CA VAL A 155 8.04 12.01 -0.43
C VAL A 155 9.28 11.45 0.27
N LYS A 156 10.42 11.39 -0.43
CA LYS A 156 11.69 10.93 0.14
C LYS A 156 12.42 12.01 0.94
N GLY A 157 12.33 13.26 0.51
CA GLY A 157 13.13 14.37 1.03
C GLY A 157 12.51 15.10 2.21
N LEU A 158 11.18 15.14 2.31
CA LEU A 158 10.49 15.86 3.38
C LEU A 158 10.63 15.14 4.74
N PRO A 159 11.16 15.81 5.78
CA PRO A 159 11.31 15.21 7.10
C PRO A 159 9.98 15.25 7.87
N LEU A 160 9.10 14.30 7.60
CA LEU A 160 7.87 14.14 8.38
C LEU A 160 8.18 13.65 9.80
N LYS A 161 7.71 14.43 10.79
CA LYS A 161 7.65 13.99 12.19
C LYS A 161 6.28 13.37 12.45
N VAL A 162 6.27 12.11 12.84
CA VAL A 162 5.06 11.40 13.25
C VAL A 162 5.36 10.70 14.57
N ASP A 163 4.78 11.24 15.64
CA ASP A 163 4.92 10.69 16.98
C ASP A 163 4.12 9.40 17.06
N SER A 164 4.85 8.29 17.16
CA SER A 164 4.28 6.95 17.08
C SER A 164 4.26 6.31 18.46
N PRO A 165 3.21 5.56 18.83
CA PRO A 165 3.17 4.90 20.12
C PRO A 165 4.26 3.84 20.24
N LYS A 166 4.81 3.69 21.45
CA LYS A 166 5.68 2.55 21.78
C LYS A 166 4.81 1.34 22.07
N VAL A 167 4.98 0.31 21.25
CA VAL A 167 4.21 -0.95 21.36
C VAL A 167 5.03 -1.94 22.18
N GLU A 168 4.48 -2.34 23.32
CA GLU A 168 5.03 -3.36 24.19
C GLU A 168 3.94 -4.38 24.49
N PHE A 169 4.20 -5.63 24.11
CA PHE A 169 3.27 -6.72 24.37
C PHE A 169 3.52 -7.31 25.75
N PRO A 170 2.46 -7.64 26.50
CA PRO A 170 2.62 -8.35 27.77
C PRO A 170 3.30 -9.70 27.52
N LYS A 171 4.06 -10.18 28.51
CA LYS A 171 4.66 -11.52 28.45
C LYS A 171 3.56 -12.57 28.28
N GLU A 172 3.85 -13.59 27.48
CA GLU A 172 2.93 -14.68 27.19
C GLU A 172 2.61 -15.47 28.46
N SER A 173 1.46 -15.19 29.06
CA SER A 173 0.87 -15.94 30.16
C SER A 173 -0.60 -16.11 29.84
N TYR A 174 -1.02 -17.35 29.62
CA TYR A 174 -2.36 -17.67 29.13
C TYR A 174 -3.11 -18.50 30.15
N ASN A 175 -4.20 -17.93 30.68
CA ASN A 175 -5.05 -18.60 31.64
C ASN A 175 -6.03 -19.52 30.92
N PHE A 176 -6.27 -20.70 31.49
CA PHE A 176 -7.41 -21.52 31.08
C PHE A 176 -8.68 -20.87 31.61
N VAL A 177 -9.63 -20.62 30.71
CA VAL A 177 -10.90 -19.97 31.05
C VAL A 177 -12.02 -20.80 30.44
N SER A 178 -13.02 -21.15 31.24
CA SER A 178 -14.19 -21.87 30.76
C SER A 178 -15.17 -20.93 30.06
N ILE A 179 -16.04 -21.47 29.21
CA ILE A 179 -17.14 -20.68 28.63
C ILE A 179 -18.00 -20.08 29.74
N ASP A 180 -18.31 -20.82 30.80
CA ASP A 180 -19.13 -20.32 31.91
C ASP A 180 -18.51 -19.10 32.61
N ASP A 181 -17.18 -19.10 32.79
CA ASP A 181 -16.46 -17.94 33.34
C ASP A 181 -16.57 -16.72 32.43
N ILE A 182 -16.55 -16.91 31.10
CA ILE A 182 -16.74 -15.82 30.13
C ILE A 182 -18.17 -15.30 30.19
N LEU A 183 -19.14 -16.21 30.19
CA LEU A 183 -20.58 -15.88 30.21
C LEU A 183 -20.96 -15.16 31.51
N SER A 184 -20.31 -15.47 32.63
CA SER A 184 -20.51 -14.78 33.92
C SER A 184 -20.18 -13.28 33.88
N LYS A 185 -19.37 -12.83 32.91
CA LYS A 185 -18.99 -11.40 32.75
C LYS A 185 -19.94 -10.59 31.89
N VAL A 186 -20.93 -11.22 31.26
CA VAL A 186 -21.89 -10.56 30.37
C VAL A 186 -23.31 -10.82 30.85
N ARG A 187 -24.25 -9.97 30.43
CA ARG A 187 -25.66 -10.11 30.80
C ARG A 187 -26.43 -10.84 29.70
N SER A 188 -27.21 -11.85 30.10
CA SER A 188 -28.19 -12.57 29.28
C SER A 188 -27.65 -13.17 27.95
N PRO A 189 -26.51 -13.89 27.95
CA PRO A 189 -26.00 -14.51 26.73
C PRO A 189 -26.92 -15.64 26.24
N HIS A 190 -27.25 -15.64 24.95
CA HIS A 190 -28.09 -16.65 24.31
C HIS A 190 -27.70 -16.88 22.85
N ASN A 191 -28.31 -17.88 22.20
CA ASN A 191 -28.11 -18.23 20.78
C ASN A 191 -26.64 -18.42 20.34
N PRO A 192 -25.88 -19.34 21.00
CA PRO A 192 -24.50 -19.62 20.62
C PRO A 192 -24.40 -20.11 19.17
N ARG A 193 -23.54 -19.47 18.38
CA ARG A 193 -23.26 -19.87 16.99
C ARG A 193 -21.83 -19.53 16.57
N PHE A 194 -21.32 -20.25 15.58
CA PHE A 194 -20.04 -19.89 14.94
C PHE A 194 -20.28 -18.93 13.79
N ILE A 195 -19.49 -17.84 13.75
CA ILE A 195 -19.30 -16.98 12.58
C ILE A 195 -17.81 -17.03 12.25
N SER A 196 -17.44 -17.76 11.19
CA SER A 196 -16.04 -18.07 10.88
C SER A 196 -15.36 -18.69 12.12
N ARG A 197 -14.14 -18.26 12.46
CA ARG A 197 -13.40 -18.75 13.65
C ARG A 197 -13.91 -18.22 15.00
N SER A 198 -14.99 -17.45 15.03
CA SER A 198 -15.49 -16.81 16.25
C SER A 198 -16.76 -17.50 16.74
N LEU A 199 -16.78 -17.84 18.03
CA LEU A 199 -18.01 -18.23 18.73
C LEU A 199 -18.71 -16.95 19.22
N VAL A 200 -19.98 -16.78 18.88
CA VAL A 200 -20.74 -15.56 19.22
C VAL A 200 -22.00 -15.88 20.02
N TYR A 201 -22.36 -14.98 20.92
CA TYR A 201 -23.60 -15.00 21.70
C TYR A 201 -24.33 -13.67 21.53
N ASP A 202 -25.65 -13.71 21.41
CA ASP A 202 -26.47 -12.52 21.52
C ASP A 202 -26.60 -12.13 23.00
N LEU A 203 -26.52 -10.83 23.32
CA LEU A 203 -26.62 -10.34 24.71
C LEU A 203 -27.92 -9.55 24.91
N ASN A 204 -28.07 -8.46 24.16
CA ASN A 204 -29.28 -7.65 24.09
C ASN A 204 -29.58 -7.30 22.63
N ASP A 205 -30.59 -6.46 22.39
CA ASP A 205 -31.05 -6.16 21.04
C ASP A 205 -29.94 -5.61 20.13
N ASN A 206 -28.92 -4.95 20.69
CA ASN A 206 -27.90 -4.26 19.91
C ASN A 206 -26.47 -4.79 20.10
N ASN A 207 -26.20 -5.68 21.04
CA ASN A 207 -24.84 -6.15 21.34
C ASN A 207 -24.70 -7.67 21.32
N ILE A 208 -23.49 -8.10 21.00
CA ILE A 208 -23.08 -9.49 20.96
C ILE A 208 -21.73 -9.67 21.64
N LEU A 209 -21.55 -10.82 22.30
CA LEU A 209 -20.26 -11.29 22.76
C LEU A 209 -19.61 -12.06 21.61
N VAL A 210 -18.32 -11.78 21.38
CA VAL A 210 -17.49 -12.50 20.42
C VAL A 210 -16.32 -13.11 21.16
N ILE A 211 -16.14 -14.42 20.96
CA ILE A 211 -14.99 -15.21 21.40
C ILE A 211 -14.23 -15.61 20.13
N LYS A 212 -13.22 -14.81 19.77
CA LYS A 212 -12.43 -14.98 18.54
C LYS A 212 -11.32 -15.99 18.80
N ILE A 213 -11.43 -17.18 18.21
CA ILE A 213 -10.51 -18.29 18.45
C ILE A 213 -9.46 -18.36 17.33
N LEU A 214 -8.21 -18.60 17.69
CA LEU A 214 -7.08 -18.71 16.77
C LEU A 214 -7.25 -19.90 15.80
N LYS A 215 -6.79 -19.77 14.55
CA LYS A 215 -6.74 -20.89 13.58
C LYS A 215 -5.52 -21.78 13.80
N GLU A 216 -5.57 -23.01 13.29
CA GLU A 216 -4.57 -24.08 13.49
C GLU A 216 -3.09 -23.66 13.34
N LYS A 217 -2.77 -22.77 12.40
CA LYS A 217 -1.38 -22.39 12.06
C LYS A 217 -1.00 -20.96 12.46
N GLN A 218 -1.86 -20.28 13.20
CA GLN A 218 -1.60 -18.91 13.65
C GLN A 218 -0.82 -18.92 14.96
N HIS A 219 -0.16 -17.80 15.27
CA HIS A 219 0.61 -17.62 16.49
C HIS A 219 -0.17 -16.72 17.49
N PRO A 220 -0.19 -17.01 18.80
CA PRO A 220 -0.89 -16.20 19.81
C PRO A 220 -0.58 -14.71 19.81
N SER A 221 0.59 -14.31 19.30
CA SER A 221 0.99 -12.91 19.14
C SER A 221 0.01 -12.06 18.32
N SER A 222 -0.78 -12.65 17.40
CA SER A 222 -1.81 -11.89 16.66
C SER A 222 -2.94 -11.42 17.58
N LEU A 223 -3.36 -12.30 18.50
CA LEU A 223 -4.39 -12.00 19.51
C LEU A 223 -3.88 -11.01 20.56
N LEU A 224 -2.61 -11.14 20.96
CA LEU A 224 -1.95 -10.16 21.83
C LEU A 224 -1.96 -8.76 21.19
N ARG A 225 -1.65 -8.69 19.89
CA ARG A 225 -1.68 -7.44 19.13
C ARG A 225 -3.07 -6.85 19.03
N GLU A 226 -4.07 -7.66 18.72
CA GLU A 226 -5.46 -7.21 18.64
C GLU A 226 -5.94 -6.61 19.97
N GLY A 227 -5.74 -7.31 21.09
CA GLY A 227 -6.13 -6.82 22.39
C GLY A 227 -5.35 -5.58 22.83
N TYR A 228 -4.05 -5.48 22.54
CA TYR A 228 -3.26 -4.27 22.78
C TYR A 228 -3.87 -3.05 22.09
N TRP A 229 -4.16 -3.15 20.80
CA TRP A 229 -4.70 -2.02 20.04
C TRP A 229 -6.13 -1.67 20.44
N ILE A 230 -6.98 -2.66 20.76
CA ILE A 230 -8.31 -2.39 21.32
C ILE A 230 -8.19 -1.58 22.63
N LYS A 231 -7.30 -1.96 23.55
CA LYS A 231 -7.08 -1.21 24.80
C LYS A 231 -6.51 0.18 24.54
N TYR A 232 -5.51 0.28 23.67
CA TYR A 232 -4.85 1.55 23.36
C TYR A 232 -5.82 2.55 22.69
N LEU A 233 -6.62 2.11 21.72
CA LEU A 233 -7.59 2.98 21.05
C LEU A 233 -8.73 3.41 21.97
N ASN A 234 -9.20 2.52 22.87
CA ASN A 234 -10.16 2.90 23.90
C ASN A 234 -9.57 3.96 24.85
N LYS A 235 -8.29 3.84 25.21
CA LYS A 235 -7.58 4.87 25.99
C LYS A 235 -7.57 6.21 25.24
N LEU A 236 -7.18 6.23 23.95
CA LEU A 236 -7.23 7.46 23.15
C LEU A 236 -8.64 8.06 23.12
N LYS A 237 -9.68 7.22 22.98
CA LYS A 237 -11.07 7.67 23.02
C LYS A 237 -11.42 8.35 24.36
N THR A 238 -10.95 7.82 25.49
CA THR A 238 -11.12 8.46 26.81
C THR A 238 -10.32 9.74 26.98
N GLU A 239 -9.21 9.90 26.25
CA GLU A 239 -8.36 11.10 26.23
C GLU A 239 -8.90 12.19 25.28
N GLY A 240 -10.10 12.01 24.71
CA GLY A 240 -10.76 13.00 23.86
C GLY A 240 -10.43 12.86 22.37
N HIS A 241 -9.83 11.76 21.94
CA HIS A 241 -9.72 11.47 20.51
C HIS A 241 -11.05 10.94 19.94
N PHE A 242 -11.28 11.21 18.65
CA PHE A 242 -12.45 10.73 17.89
C PHE A 242 -13.81 11.30 18.35
N THR A 243 -13.86 12.42 19.05
CA THR A 243 -15.11 12.99 19.60
C THR A 243 -16.14 13.35 18.53
N ASP A 244 -15.68 13.77 17.36
CA ASP A 244 -16.55 14.29 16.29
C ASP A 244 -16.97 13.22 15.27
N VAL A 245 -16.58 11.97 15.49
CA VAL A 245 -16.86 10.86 14.57
C VAL A 245 -17.22 9.58 15.32
N ARG A 246 -18.18 8.83 14.78
CA ARG A 246 -18.50 7.52 15.33
C ARG A 246 -17.35 6.53 15.15
N PHE A 247 -16.81 6.03 16.25
CA PHE A 247 -15.87 4.92 16.26
C PHE A 247 -16.18 3.97 17.42
N ASP A 248 -16.80 2.83 17.10
CA ASP A 248 -17.22 1.85 18.08
C ASP A 248 -16.14 0.78 18.22
N ILE A 249 -15.17 1.08 19.08
CA ILE A 249 -14.08 0.18 19.42
C ILE A 249 -14.63 -0.95 20.32
N PRO A 250 -14.28 -2.23 20.09
CA PRO A 250 -14.72 -3.34 20.93
C PRO A 250 -14.40 -3.14 22.41
N GLN A 251 -15.27 -3.67 23.27
CA GLN A 251 -15.04 -3.73 24.72
C GLN A 251 -14.40 -5.08 25.07
N LEU A 252 -13.10 -5.07 25.38
CA LEU A 252 -12.33 -6.26 25.69
C LEU A 252 -12.70 -6.83 27.06
N LEU A 253 -12.84 -8.15 27.17
CA LEU A 253 -12.98 -8.85 28.45
C LEU A 253 -11.61 -9.34 28.92
N GLU A 254 -11.27 -9.04 30.17
CA GLU A 254 -9.98 -9.41 30.77
C GLU A 254 -10.16 -10.48 31.86
N PHE A 255 -9.22 -11.43 31.95
CA PHE A 255 -9.22 -12.54 32.88
C PHE A 255 -7.85 -12.63 33.57
N CYS A 256 -7.83 -12.48 34.90
CA CYS A 256 -6.62 -12.47 35.72
C CYS A 256 -5.52 -11.53 35.18
N GLY A 257 -5.90 -10.32 34.76
CA GLY A 257 -4.98 -9.29 34.26
C GLY A 257 -4.51 -9.44 32.81
N GLY A 258 -4.95 -10.50 32.09
CA GLY A 258 -4.68 -10.71 30.67
C GLY A 258 -5.96 -10.71 29.82
N TYR A 259 -5.83 -10.61 28.51
CA TYR A 259 -6.96 -10.64 27.56
C TYR A 259 -6.87 -11.76 26.52
N VAL A 260 -5.76 -12.50 26.49
CA VAL A 260 -5.63 -13.73 25.70
C VAL A 260 -5.75 -14.92 26.65
N ILE A 261 -6.64 -15.85 26.32
CA ILE A 261 -6.99 -17.00 27.15
C ILE A 261 -6.80 -18.31 26.37
N LYS A 262 -6.73 -19.43 27.07
CA LYS A 262 -6.95 -20.78 26.51
C LYS A 262 -8.38 -21.19 26.81
N LEU A 263 -9.21 -21.27 25.78
CA LEU A 263 -10.64 -21.55 25.92
C LEU A 263 -10.89 -23.03 26.21
N THR A 264 -11.75 -23.32 27.19
CA THR A 264 -12.20 -24.68 27.52
C THR A 264 -13.73 -24.78 27.50
N ASN A 265 -14.26 -26.00 27.41
CA ASN A 265 -15.70 -26.31 27.51
C ASN A 265 -16.59 -25.59 26.48
N ILE A 266 -16.22 -25.63 25.19
CA ILE A 266 -17.06 -25.08 24.10
C ILE A 266 -18.40 -25.85 24.06
N PRO A 267 -19.56 -25.19 24.23
CA PRO A 267 -20.84 -25.86 24.46
C PRO A 267 -21.54 -26.35 23.19
N ILE A 268 -21.02 -25.98 22.02
CA ILE A 268 -21.57 -26.37 20.71
C ILE A 268 -20.52 -27.10 19.88
N ARG A 269 -20.97 -27.97 18.99
CA ARG A 269 -20.09 -28.69 18.07
C ARG A 269 -19.40 -27.71 17.12
N ILE A 270 -18.07 -27.79 17.04
CA ILE A 270 -17.28 -27.03 16.07
C ILE A 270 -17.56 -27.61 14.67
N PRO A 271 -18.00 -26.80 13.68
CA PRO A 271 -18.15 -27.24 12.29
C PRO A 271 -16.83 -27.78 11.73
N LYS A 272 -16.89 -28.85 10.91
CA LYS A 272 -15.69 -29.59 10.45
C LYS A 272 -14.75 -28.73 9.61
N GLU A 273 -15.29 -27.71 8.96
CA GLU A 273 -14.59 -26.79 8.07
C GLU A 273 -13.71 -25.80 8.86
N ILE A 274 -13.98 -25.63 10.16
CA ILE A 274 -13.32 -24.64 11.02
C ILE A 274 -12.13 -25.28 11.74
N LYS A 275 -10.93 -25.09 11.17
CA LYS A 275 -9.67 -25.56 11.75
C LYS A 275 -9.12 -24.59 12.79
N LEU A 276 -9.50 -24.80 14.05
CA LEU A 276 -9.05 -24.02 15.21
C LEU A 276 -7.73 -24.53 15.78
N HIS A 277 -6.93 -23.63 16.37
CA HIS A 277 -5.70 -23.97 17.09
C HIS A 277 -5.91 -25.06 18.14
N PRO A 278 -4.99 -26.03 18.32
CA PRO A 278 -5.13 -27.10 19.30
C PRO A 278 -5.39 -26.59 20.71
N ASP A 279 -4.60 -25.63 21.19
CA ASP A 279 -4.76 -24.99 22.51
C ASP A 279 -5.95 -24.00 22.64
N LYS A 280 -6.73 -23.77 21.57
CA LYS A 280 -7.89 -22.86 21.56
C LYS A 280 -7.61 -21.47 22.16
N TYR A 281 -6.47 -20.87 21.79
CA TYR A 281 -6.18 -19.48 22.15
C TYR A 281 -7.30 -18.55 21.65
N ALA A 282 -7.78 -17.66 22.51
CA ALA A 282 -8.88 -16.76 22.17
C ALA A 282 -8.75 -15.38 22.83
N ILE A 283 -9.45 -14.41 22.26
CA ILE A 283 -9.80 -13.15 22.91
C ILE A 283 -11.32 -13.03 22.98
N CYS A 284 -11.82 -12.36 24.01
CA CYS A 284 -13.25 -12.16 24.22
C CYS A 284 -13.56 -10.67 24.25
N PHE A 285 -14.56 -10.23 23.49
CA PHE A 285 -14.96 -8.83 23.47
C PHE A 285 -16.45 -8.66 23.15
N VAL A 286 -17.03 -7.55 23.60
CA VAL A 286 -18.40 -7.14 23.30
C VAL A 286 -18.39 -6.06 22.22
N ILE A 287 -19.28 -6.21 21.24
CA ILE A 287 -19.45 -5.29 20.11
C ILE A 287 -20.93 -5.07 19.83
N SER A 288 -21.23 -3.96 19.13
CA SER A 288 -22.54 -3.77 18.50
C SER A 288 -22.75 -4.80 17.38
N LYS A 289 -24.00 -5.22 17.15
CA LYS A 289 -24.39 -6.03 15.98
C LYS A 289 -24.02 -5.36 14.65
N GLU A 290 -23.97 -4.02 14.61
CA GLU A 290 -23.55 -3.26 13.42
C GLU A 290 -22.07 -3.44 13.07
N TYR A 291 -21.27 -4.05 13.95
CA TYR A 291 -19.88 -4.39 13.69
C TYR A 291 -19.72 -5.43 12.57
N PHE A 292 -20.77 -6.19 12.23
CA PHE A 292 -20.75 -7.08 11.07
C PHE A 292 -21.43 -6.50 9.83
N CYS A 293 -21.82 -5.22 9.85
CA CYS A 293 -22.35 -4.54 8.66
C CYS A 293 -21.20 -3.95 7.84
N TYR A 294 -20.94 -4.55 6.68
CA TYR A 294 -19.92 -4.10 5.74
C TYR A 294 -20.46 -3.02 4.80
N PRO A 295 -19.61 -2.11 4.29
CA PRO A 295 -20.03 -1.05 3.37
C PRO A 295 -20.54 -1.60 2.04
N ASN A 296 -20.06 -2.77 1.61
CA ASN A 296 -20.40 -3.44 0.35
C ASN A 296 -21.22 -4.72 0.56
N GLU A 297 -22.12 -4.70 1.53
CA GLU A 297 -22.96 -5.86 1.88
C GLU A 297 -23.75 -6.41 0.68
N THR A 298 -23.92 -7.73 0.66
CA THR A 298 -24.64 -8.47 -0.40
C THR A 298 -26.06 -8.84 0.03
N GLN A 299 -26.30 -8.92 1.34
CA GLN A 299 -27.61 -9.24 1.90
C GLN A 299 -28.56 -8.03 1.77
N PRO A 300 -29.67 -8.14 1.01
CA PRO A 300 -30.55 -7.01 0.69
C PRO A 300 -30.99 -6.18 1.90
N GLU A 301 -31.26 -6.83 3.02
CA GLU A 301 -31.74 -6.22 4.28
C GLU A 301 -30.67 -5.45 5.05
N LYS A 302 -29.39 -5.60 4.68
CA LYS A 302 -28.24 -4.91 5.30
C LYS A 302 -27.52 -3.96 4.34
N VAL A 303 -27.97 -3.87 3.09
CA VAL A 303 -27.40 -2.94 2.10
C VAL A 303 -27.62 -1.51 2.59
N LEU A 304 -26.52 -0.75 2.65
CA LEU A 304 -26.57 0.66 3.05
C LEU A 304 -27.24 1.51 1.97
N SER A 305 -28.05 2.47 2.40
CA SER A 305 -28.55 3.54 1.55
C SER A 305 -27.40 4.41 1.02
N TRP A 306 -27.69 5.24 0.01
CA TRP A 306 -26.68 6.10 -0.63
C TRP A 306 -26.06 7.12 0.34
N GLN A 307 -26.86 7.65 1.27
CA GLN A 307 -26.36 8.57 2.29
C GLN A 307 -25.50 7.84 3.32
N GLU A 308 -25.93 6.65 3.76
CA GLU A 308 -25.18 5.85 4.73
C GLU A 308 -23.85 5.37 4.17
N ILE A 309 -23.80 4.88 2.92
CA ILE A 309 -22.52 4.44 2.33
C ILE A 309 -21.54 5.60 2.21
N LYS A 310 -22.01 6.78 1.80
CA LYS A 310 -21.17 7.99 1.70
C LYS A 310 -20.62 8.38 3.08
N GLU A 311 -21.47 8.38 4.11
CA GLU A 311 -21.06 8.64 5.50
C GLU A 311 -20.01 7.63 5.98
N VAL A 312 -20.30 6.33 5.84
CA VAL A 312 -19.44 5.24 6.34
C VAL A 312 -18.08 5.28 5.67
N MET A 313 -18.04 5.44 4.34
CA MET A 313 -16.78 5.52 3.59
C MET A 313 -15.97 6.77 3.98
N ALA A 314 -16.62 7.93 4.07
CA ALA A 314 -15.97 9.18 4.46
C ALA A 314 -15.39 9.12 5.88
N ARG A 315 -16.17 8.60 6.84
CA ARG A 315 -15.75 8.46 8.23
C ARG A 315 -14.62 7.44 8.40
N CYS A 316 -14.69 6.30 7.74
CA CYS A 316 -13.60 5.32 7.77
C CYS A 316 -12.32 5.87 7.13
N ALA A 317 -12.45 6.64 6.04
CA ALA A 317 -11.32 7.35 5.44
C ALA A 317 -10.70 8.36 6.41
N TYR A 318 -11.52 9.14 7.11
CA TYR A 318 -11.07 10.06 8.16
C TYR A 318 -10.33 9.33 9.28
N LEU A 319 -10.91 8.24 9.83
CA LEU A 319 -10.29 7.46 10.90
C LEU A 319 -8.93 6.88 10.48
N LEU A 320 -8.83 6.31 9.26
CA LEU A 320 -7.57 5.80 8.73
C LEU A 320 -6.53 6.92 8.59
N GLY A 321 -6.92 8.07 8.05
CA GLY A 321 -6.04 9.24 7.96
C GLY A 321 -5.57 9.72 9.33
N TYR A 322 -6.51 9.88 10.26
CA TYR A 322 -6.26 10.36 11.62
C TYR A 322 -5.33 9.44 12.39
N LEU A 323 -5.59 8.13 12.41
CA LEU A 323 -4.72 7.13 13.03
C LEU A 323 -3.33 7.14 12.41
N THR A 324 -3.24 7.22 11.07
CA THR A 324 -1.95 7.29 10.36
C THR A 324 -1.17 8.55 10.75
N SER A 325 -1.85 9.64 11.06
CA SER A 325 -1.23 10.90 11.53
C SER A 325 -0.61 10.79 12.93
N LEU A 326 -1.08 9.82 13.73
CA LEU A 326 -0.56 9.44 15.05
C LEU A 326 0.44 8.27 14.97
N GLY A 327 0.89 7.91 13.76
CA GLY A 327 1.79 6.78 13.56
C GLY A 327 1.15 5.41 13.80
N ILE A 328 -0.18 5.32 13.83
CA ILE A 328 -0.95 4.08 13.98
C ILE A 328 -1.46 3.66 12.60
N ILE A 329 -0.92 2.57 12.06
CA ILE A 329 -1.09 2.21 10.66
C ILE A 329 -1.85 0.90 10.53
N HIS A 330 -2.93 0.92 9.76
CA HIS A 330 -3.68 -0.29 9.41
C HIS A 330 -3.07 -0.96 8.16
N THR A 331 -2.38 -2.08 8.33
CA THR A 331 -1.58 -2.65 7.23
C THR A 331 -2.39 -3.42 6.18
N GLU A 332 -3.59 -3.90 6.53
CA GLU A 332 -4.44 -4.74 5.67
C GLU A 332 -5.90 -4.28 5.70
N VAL A 333 -6.20 -3.08 5.18
CA VAL A 333 -7.59 -2.56 5.12
C VAL A 333 -8.49 -3.50 4.29
N ILE A 334 -7.96 -4.04 3.19
CA ILE A 334 -8.43 -5.24 2.51
C ILE A 334 -7.21 -6.08 2.06
N PRO A 335 -7.35 -7.41 1.88
CA PRO A 335 -6.23 -8.24 1.43
C PRO A 335 -5.97 -8.09 -0.07
N LEU A 336 -4.91 -7.36 -0.45
CA LEU A 336 -4.55 -7.06 -1.84
C LEU A 336 -3.36 -7.90 -2.35
N PHE A 337 -3.49 -8.51 -3.54
CA PHE A 337 -2.45 -9.35 -4.14
C PHE A 337 -2.19 -9.03 -5.62
N HIS A 338 -0.95 -9.27 -6.07
CA HIS A 338 -0.57 -9.33 -7.49
C HIS A 338 -0.88 -10.69 -8.13
N ASN A 339 -0.77 -11.76 -7.34
CA ASN A 339 -1.06 -13.14 -7.73
C ASN A 339 -1.16 -13.99 -6.46
N ARG A 340 -2.29 -14.67 -6.24
CA ARG A 340 -2.52 -15.53 -5.06
C ARG A 340 -1.94 -16.95 -5.19
N ILE A 341 -1.68 -17.44 -6.40
CA ILE A 341 -1.12 -18.77 -6.65
C ILE A 341 0.39 -18.83 -6.33
N GLN A 342 1.12 -17.73 -6.52
CA GLN A 342 2.60 -17.72 -6.44
C GLN A 342 3.17 -17.14 -5.14
N ILE A 343 2.37 -17.09 -4.05
CA ILE A 343 2.74 -16.50 -2.75
C ILE A 343 4.07 -17.05 -2.22
N GLY A 344 4.34 -18.35 -2.39
CA GLY A 344 5.56 -19.01 -1.89
C GLY A 344 6.85 -18.71 -2.67
N ARG A 345 6.78 -18.05 -3.85
CA ARG A 345 7.95 -17.77 -4.71
C ARG A 345 8.45 -16.34 -4.64
N ARG A 346 7.56 -15.38 -4.39
CA ARG A 346 7.88 -13.97 -4.55
C ARG A 346 8.38 -13.37 -3.25
N PHE A 347 9.37 -12.51 -3.37
CA PHE A 347 9.95 -11.79 -2.23
C PHE A 347 8.93 -10.90 -1.49
N ASP A 348 7.89 -10.45 -2.20
CA ASP A 348 6.75 -9.69 -1.67
C ASP A 348 5.60 -10.58 -1.16
N ARG A 349 5.76 -11.92 -1.19
CA ARG A 349 4.73 -12.92 -0.87
C ARG A 349 3.44 -12.73 -1.66
N GLY A 350 3.52 -12.13 -2.85
CA GLY A 350 2.37 -11.87 -3.72
C GLY A 350 1.54 -10.64 -3.32
N LEU A 351 1.93 -9.85 -2.31
CA LEU A 351 1.20 -8.65 -1.89
C LEU A 351 1.22 -7.56 -2.96
N TYR A 352 0.09 -6.89 -3.15
CA TYR A 352 -0.02 -5.84 -4.16
C TYR A 352 0.76 -4.58 -3.77
N ARG A 353 1.60 -4.09 -4.70
CA ARG A 353 2.38 -2.86 -4.57
C ARG A 353 1.95 -1.88 -5.67
N TRP A 354 1.01 -1.01 -5.33
CA TRP A 354 0.36 -0.08 -6.27
C TRP A 354 1.34 0.80 -7.06
N GLN A 355 2.50 1.12 -6.49
CA GLN A 355 3.53 1.94 -7.14
C GLN A 355 4.09 1.33 -8.45
N PHE A 356 3.94 0.01 -8.66
CA PHE A 356 4.39 -0.67 -9.88
C PHE A 356 3.32 -0.82 -10.95
N LYS A 357 2.05 -0.45 -10.65
CA LYS A 357 0.93 -0.53 -11.60
C LYS A 357 0.75 -1.91 -12.25
N GLY A 358 1.16 -3.00 -11.60
CA GLY A 358 0.91 -4.35 -12.11
C GLY A 358 -0.57 -4.74 -12.00
N ARG A 359 -0.96 -5.85 -12.62
CA ARG A 359 -2.29 -6.44 -12.43
C ARG A 359 -2.68 -6.56 -10.96
N LEU A 360 -3.93 -6.19 -10.66
CA LEU A 360 -4.57 -6.46 -9.36
C LEU A 360 -5.39 -7.74 -9.44
N ASP A 361 -5.06 -8.71 -8.58
CA ASP A 361 -5.64 -10.04 -8.61
C ASP A 361 -6.99 -10.11 -7.90
N ARG A 362 -8.03 -10.61 -8.59
CA ARG A 362 -9.36 -10.91 -8.00
C ARG A 362 -9.90 -9.75 -7.16
N TRP A 363 -9.95 -8.56 -7.77
CA TRP A 363 -10.17 -7.32 -7.04
C TRP A 363 -11.50 -7.34 -6.28
N LEU A 364 -12.55 -7.91 -6.88
CA LEU A 364 -13.89 -7.96 -6.29
C LEU A 364 -13.93 -8.87 -5.05
N VAL A 365 -13.35 -10.08 -5.15
CA VAL A 365 -13.23 -11.02 -4.02
C VAL A 365 -12.33 -10.47 -2.91
N SER A 366 -11.31 -9.68 -3.27
CA SER A 366 -10.47 -8.99 -2.28
C SER A 366 -11.27 -8.01 -1.40
N CYS A 367 -12.45 -7.58 -1.86
CA CYS A 367 -13.31 -6.66 -1.13
C CYS A 367 -14.42 -7.34 -0.33
N ASP A 368 -14.53 -8.68 -0.30
CA ASP A 368 -15.68 -9.35 0.34
C ASP A 368 -15.75 -9.10 1.86
N TRP A 369 -14.62 -8.90 2.52
CA TRP A 369 -14.52 -8.74 3.98
C TRP A 369 -13.58 -7.59 4.36
N PRO A 370 -13.97 -6.32 4.11
CA PRO A 370 -13.11 -5.21 4.44
C PRO A 370 -12.98 -5.05 5.95
N ASN A 371 -11.79 -4.65 6.40
CA ASN A 371 -11.48 -4.41 7.82
C ASN A 371 -11.99 -3.04 8.30
N PHE A 372 -13.17 -2.65 7.82
CA PHE A 372 -13.91 -1.46 8.23
C PHE A 372 -15.40 -1.59 7.87
N GLY A 373 -16.25 -0.77 8.48
CA GLY A 373 -17.68 -0.70 8.13
C GLY A 373 -18.46 0.27 9.01
N LYS A 374 -19.75 0.00 9.24
CA LYS A 374 -20.67 0.95 9.89
C LYS A 374 -20.16 1.47 11.26
N THR A 375 -19.42 0.66 11.99
CA THR A 375 -18.85 1.00 13.31
C THR A 375 -17.48 1.70 13.26
N GLY A 376 -16.82 1.79 12.10
CA GLY A 376 -15.45 2.29 11.95
C GLY A 376 -14.46 1.19 11.54
N ILE A 377 -13.19 1.33 11.95
CA ILE A 377 -12.09 0.41 11.61
C ILE A 377 -12.15 -0.86 12.45
N ARG A 378 -11.71 -2.01 11.89
CA ARG A 378 -11.86 -3.35 12.45
C ARG A 378 -10.54 -4.15 12.35
N ASP A 379 -10.55 -5.37 12.88
CA ASP A 379 -9.45 -6.35 12.80
C ASP A 379 -8.09 -5.79 13.23
N PHE A 380 -8.05 -5.34 14.49
CA PHE A 380 -6.93 -4.60 15.08
C PHE A 380 -5.60 -5.40 15.14
N GLU A 381 -5.62 -6.71 14.85
CA GLU A 381 -4.41 -7.51 14.66
C GLU A 381 -3.54 -7.02 13.49
N HIS A 382 -4.11 -6.28 12.54
CA HIS A 382 -3.39 -5.72 11.39
C HIS A 382 -2.84 -4.30 11.62
N ILE A 383 -2.91 -3.79 12.85
CA ILE A 383 -2.37 -2.47 13.19
C ILE A 383 -0.91 -2.57 13.65
N ILE A 384 -0.09 -1.64 13.17
CA ILE A 384 1.29 -1.44 13.60
C ILE A 384 1.53 0.02 13.99
N SER A 385 2.52 0.23 14.86
CA SER A 385 3.14 1.53 15.06
C SER A 385 4.20 1.77 13.98
N TRP A 386 4.28 2.99 13.43
CA TRP A 386 5.21 3.37 12.37
C TRP A 386 6.69 3.10 12.70
N GLY A 387 7.05 3.05 13.99
CA GLY A 387 8.39 2.70 14.46
C GLY A 387 8.71 1.20 14.49
N GLU A 388 7.72 0.32 14.32
CA GLU A 388 7.93 -1.13 14.30
C GLU A 388 8.64 -1.56 12.99
N LYS A 389 9.37 -2.69 13.04
CA LYS A 389 9.85 -3.33 11.80
C LYS A 389 8.62 -3.69 10.95
N PRO A 390 8.53 -3.20 9.71
CA PRO A 390 7.37 -3.50 8.90
C PRO A 390 7.34 -4.99 8.54
N PRO A 391 6.16 -5.57 8.22
CA PRO A 391 6.03 -6.97 7.83
C PRO A 391 6.95 -7.37 6.66
N VAL A 392 7.24 -8.67 6.52
CA VAL A 392 8.05 -9.20 5.40
C VAL A 392 7.47 -8.72 4.06
N GLY A 393 8.34 -8.23 3.16
CA GLY A 393 7.95 -7.63 1.87
C GLY A 393 7.94 -6.09 1.88
N TYR A 394 8.10 -5.45 3.04
CA TYR A 394 8.06 -4.00 3.21
C TYR A 394 9.46 -3.41 3.49
N GLN A 395 10.42 -3.58 2.58
CA GLN A 395 11.83 -3.21 2.83
C GLN A 395 12.22 -1.75 2.54
N ASP A 396 11.38 -0.97 1.83
CA ASP A 396 11.68 0.42 1.51
C ASP A 396 11.07 1.39 2.53
N ARG A 397 11.88 2.35 2.97
CA ARG A 397 11.51 3.49 3.82
C ARG A 397 10.79 4.59 3.05
N SER A 398 10.24 4.32 1.87
CA SER A 398 9.30 5.19 1.15
C SER A 398 7.95 5.39 1.87
N GLY A 399 7.99 5.47 3.19
CA GLY A 399 7.11 6.29 4.01
C GLY A 399 5.74 5.71 4.31
N LEU A 400 5.05 6.50 5.12
CA LEU A 400 3.61 6.57 5.24
C LEU A 400 2.94 6.70 3.86
N TYR A 401 3.60 7.31 2.88
CA TYR A 401 3.12 7.45 1.50
C TYR A 401 2.57 6.15 0.90
N ARG A 402 3.28 5.03 1.09
CA ARG A 402 2.79 3.73 0.62
C ARG A 402 1.54 3.29 1.36
N PHE A 403 1.50 3.43 2.68
CA PHE A 403 0.36 3.02 3.50
C PHE A 403 -0.88 3.89 3.24
N ILE A 404 -0.69 5.20 3.07
CA ILE A 404 -1.73 6.11 2.60
C ILE A 404 -2.29 5.62 1.27
N GLY A 405 -1.42 5.32 0.30
CA GLY A 405 -1.86 4.78 -0.99
C GLY A 405 -2.59 3.44 -0.87
N ASN A 406 -2.17 2.55 0.03
CA ASN A 406 -2.87 1.28 0.30
C ASN A 406 -4.28 1.52 0.86
N HIS A 407 -4.42 2.45 1.82
CA HIS A 407 -5.72 2.80 2.39
C HIS A 407 -6.66 3.35 1.33
N LEU A 408 -6.19 4.34 0.55
CA LEU A 408 -6.99 4.97 -0.51
C LEU A 408 -7.39 3.97 -1.59
N LEU A 409 -6.47 3.10 -2.02
CA LEU A 409 -6.76 2.03 -2.98
C LEU A 409 -7.84 1.08 -2.44
N SER A 410 -7.72 0.67 -1.18
CA SER A 410 -8.67 -0.26 -0.55
C SER A 410 -10.06 0.34 -0.47
N LEU A 411 -10.15 1.61 -0.05
CA LEU A 411 -11.42 2.34 0.02
C LEU A 411 -12.05 2.50 -1.36
N PHE A 412 -11.25 2.83 -2.39
CA PHE A 412 -11.72 2.96 -3.78
C PHE A 412 -12.31 1.63 -4.30
N LEU A 413 -11.59 0.53 -4.11
CA LEU A 413 -12.02 -0.79 -4.58
C LEU A 413 -13.31 -1.24 -3.89
N VAL A 414 -13.43 -0.98 -2.58
CA VAL A 414 -14.65 -1.28 -1.81
C VAL A 414 -15.84 -0.43 -2.26
N THR A 415 -15.62 0.82 -2.68
CA THR A 415 -16.69 1.62 -3.31
C THR A 415 -17.16 0.99 -4.62
N GLY A 416 -16.25 0.50 -5.46
CA GLY A 416 -16.66 -0.22 -6.67
C GLY A 416 -17.34 -1.56 -6.40
N SER A 417 -16.90 -2.29 -5.37
CA SER A 417 -17.55 -3.54 -4.96
C SER A 417 -18.95 -3.32 -4.42
N TYR A 418 -19.24 -2.19 -3.75
CA TYR A 418 -20.60 -1.84 -3.32
C TYR A 418 -21.61 -1.87 -4.48
N PHE A 419 -21.24 -1.35 -5.66
CA PHE A 419 -22.12 -1.40 -6.83
C PHE A 419 -22.24 -2.82 -7.41
N ARG A 420 -21.10 -3.54 -7.54
CA ARG A 420 -21.08 -4.92 -8.04
C ARG A 420 -21.84 -5.91 -7.15
N ASN A 421 -21.81 -5.69 -5.84
CA ASN A 421 -22.42 -6.58 -4.86
C ASN A 421 -23.95 -6.50 -4.82
N ARG A 422 -24.57 -5.48 -5.44
CA ARG A 422 -26.02 -5.42 -5.62
C ARG A 422 -26.57 -6.56 -6.48
N LYS A 423 -25.74 -7.11 -7.37
CA LYS A 423 -26.00 -8.31 -8.18
C LYS A 423 -24.72 -9.13 -8.27
N ARG A 424 -24.32 -9.75 -7.16
CA ARG A 424 -23.04 -10.47 -7.04
C ARG A 424 -22.88 -11.58 -8.09
N GLU A 425 -24.00 -12.18 -8.49
CA GLU A 425 -24.11 -13.20 -9.52
C GLU A 425 -23.73 -12.70 -10.93
N MET A 426 -23.75 -11.39 -11.17
CA MET A 426 -23.24 -10.78 -12.41
C MET A 426 -21.70 -10.69 -12.36
N THR A 427 -21.04 -11.86 -12.36
CA THR A 427 -19.59 -11.99 -12.37
C THR A 427 -19.15 -13.12 -13.30
N GLY A 428 -18.06 -12.92 -14.04
CA GLY A 428 -17.44 -13.91 -14.91
C GLY A 428 -17.78 -13.74 -16.38
N TRP A 429 -17.90 -14.86 -17.10
CA TRP A 429 -18.32 -14.89 -18.50
C TRP A 429 -19.72 -15.50 -18.61
N ASP A 430 -20.48 -15.03 -19.59
CA ASP A 430 -21.81 -15.58 -19.87
C ASP A 430 -21.73 -16.95 -20.56
N HIS A 431 -22.89 -17.57 -20.80
CA HIS A 431 -23.00 -18.86 -21.48
C HIS A 431 -22.47 -18.88 -22.93
N LYS A 432 -22.20 -17.70 -23.52
CA LYS A 432 -21.60 -17.55 -24.85
C LYS A 432 -20.09 -17.26 -24.77
N GLY A 433 -19.52 -17.24 -23.56
CA GLY A 433 -18.10 -16.92 -23.32
C GLY A 433 -17.78 -15.43 -23.36
N ASN A 434 -18.78 -14.53 -23.34
CA ASN A 434 -18.54 -13.09 -23.33
C ASN A 434 -18.37 -12.57 -21.89
N PRO A 435 -17.52 -11.55 -21.67
CA PRO A 435 -17.45 -10.83 -20.41
C PRO A 435 -18.82 -10.34 -19.94
N VAL A 436 -19.20 -10.65 -18.69
CA VAL A 436 -20.40 -10.07 -18.07
C VAL A 436 -20.23 -8.55 -17.95
N ASP A 437 -21.27 -7.82 -18.36
CA ASP A 437 -21.36 -6.37 -18.25
C ASP A 437 -22.35 -5.98 -17.13
N ALA A 438 -21.80 -5.40 -16.08
CA ALA A 438 -22.47 -4.91 -14.89
C ALA A 438 -22.37 -3.37 -14.74
N ARG A 439 -22.00 -2.64 -15.81
CA ARG A 439 -21.87 -1.17 -15.76
C ARG A 439 -23.17 -0.47 -15.38
N ASN A 440 -24.31 -1.07 -15.72
CA ASN A 440 -25.63 -0.59 -15.35
C ASN A 440 -25.89 -0.56 -13.83
N LEU A 441 -25.09 -1.27 -13.03
CA LEU A 441 -25.19 -1.23 -11.56
C LEU A 441 -24.59 0.05 -10.97
N PHE A 442 -23.69 0.72 -11.72
CA PHE A 442 -22.98 1.89 -11.25
C PHE A 442 -23.81 3.14 -11.46
N ASN A 443 -23.98 3.92 -10.40
CA ASN A 443 -24.44 5.30 -10.51
C ASN A 443 -23.21 6.22 -10.53
N ASN A 444 -22.97 6.87 -11.67
CA ASN A 444 -21.77 7.69 -11.88
C ASN A 444 -21.64 8.83 -10.84
N SER A 445 -22.71 9.61 -10.63
CA SER A 445 -22.71 10.73 -9.67
C SER A 445 -22.41 10.26 -8.25
N LEU A 446 -23.07 9.19 -7.80
CA LEU A 446 -22.86 8.65 -6.46
C LEU A 446 -21.44 8.10 -6.30
N PHE A 447 -20.90 7.40 -7.31
CA PHE A 447 -19.53 6.88 -7.25
C PHE A 447 -18.54 8.03 -7.12
N LYS A 448 -18.69 9.08 -7.93
CA LYS A 448 -17.89 10.31 -7.84
C LYS A 448 -17.96 10.94 -6.46
N GLU A 449 -19.16 11.13 -5.92
CA GLU A 449 -19.36 11.74 -4.59
C GLU A 449 -18.71 10.95 -3.46
N ILE A 450 -18.78 9.61 -3.50
CA ILE A 450 -18.15 8.76 -2.47
C ILE A 450 -16.63 8.84 -2.57
N ILE A 451 -16.06 8.75 -3.78
CA ILE A 451 -14.60 8.86 -3.98
C ILE A 451 -14.10 10.23 -3.55
N GLN A 452 -14.82 11.31 -3.89
CA GLN A 452 -14.49 12.66 -3.42
C GLN A 452 -14.53 12.73 -1.89
N ALA A 453 -15.57 12.19 -1.25
CA ALA A 453 -15.69 12.19 0.20
C ALA A 453 -14.55 11.40 0.88
N ILE A 454 -14.17 10.24 0.33
CA ILE A 454 -13.03 9.45 0.80
C ILE A 454 -11.73 10.28 0.77
N LEU A 455 -11.42 10.90 -0.36
CA LEU A 455 -10.18 11.64 -0.57
C LEU A 455 -10.08 12.83 0.40
N LEU A 456 -11.14 13.64 0.48
CA LEU A 456 -11.19 14.82 1.34
C LEU A 456 -11.18 14.45 2.82
N SER A 457 -11.95 13.45 3.23
CA SER A 457 -11.98 13.01 4.64
C SER A 457 -10.66 12.36 5.06
N TYR A 458 -10.03 11.56 4.20
CA TYR A 458 -8.69 11.02 4.49
C TYR A 458 -7.68 12.14 4.68
N TYR A 459 -7.67 13.13 3.77
CA TYR A 459 -6.79 14.29 3.88
C TYR A 459 -7.06 15.05 5.18
N LYS A 460 -8.33 15.35 5.50
CA LYS A 460 -8.72 16.02 6.75
C LYS A 460 -8.23 15.26 7.98
N GLY A 461 -8.42 13.95 8.02
CA GLY A 461 -7.96 13.11 9.12
C GLY A 461 -6.43 13.11 9.25
N PHE A 462 -5.71 12.93 8.14
CA PHE A 462 -4.26 12.83 8.16
C PHE A 462 -3.55 14.17 8.42
N VAL A 463 -3.99 15.22 7.75
CA VAL A 463 -3.39 16.56 7.79
C VAL A 463 -3.88 17.36 8.98
N GLY A 464 -5.14 17.17 9.40
CA GLY A 464 -5.81 17.96 10.44
C GLY A 464 -6.49 19.23 9.91
N LYS A 465 -6.52 19.44 8.59
CA LYS A 465 -7.14 20.59 7.90
C LYS A 465 -7.90 20.14 6.67
N GLU A 466 -8.91 20.90 6.29
CA GLU A 466 -9.65 20.66 5.05
C GLU A 466 -8.81 21.01 3.82
N TYR A 467 -9.02 20.26 2.73
CA TYR A 467 -8.45 20.60 1.43
C TYR A 467 -9.49 21.41 0.66
N LEU A 468 -9.17 22.66 0.36
CA LEU A 468 -10.10 23.63 -0.26
C LEU A 468 -9.84 23.86 -1.76
N GLU A 469 -8.73 23.33 -2.27
CA GLU A 469 -8.34 23.49 -3.66
C GLU A 469 -9.03 22.47 -4.57
N LYS A 470 -8.87 22.63 -5.89
CA LYS A 470 -9.33 21.64 -6.87
C LYS A 470 -8.44 20.39 -6.84
N PHE A 471 -9.01 19.25 -7.24
CA PHE A 471 -8.24 18.03 -7.47
C PHE A 471 -7.26 18.22 -8.64
N PRO A 472 -5.97 17.89 -8.48
CA PRO A 472 -4.98 18.02 -9.54
C PRO A 472 -4.90 16.78 -10.44
N PHE A 473 -6.06 16.23 -10.74
CA PHE A 473 -6.32 15.13 -11.67
C PHE A 473 -7.79 15.17 -12.08
N ASP A 474 -8.11 14.56 -13.21
CA ASP A 474 -9.47 14.49 -13.72
C ASP A 474 -10.28 13.40 -12.98
N LEU A 475 -11.10 13.83 -12.02
CA LEU A 475 -11.96 12.92 -11.25
C LEU A 475 -13.09 12.35 -12.12
N ASP A 476 -13.61 13.10 -13.10
CA ASP A 476 -14.70 12.64 -13.95
C ASP A 476 -14.24 11.50 -14.86
N ASN A 477 -13.10 11.70 -15.54
CA ASN A 477 -12.49 10.66 -16.35
C ASN A 477 -12.11 9.43 -15.51
N LEU A 478 -11.58 9.63 -14.29
CA LEU A 478 -11.28 8.51 -13.37
C LEU A 478 -12.53 7.67 -13.09
N ILE A 479 -13.66 8.29 -12.76
CA ILE A 479 -14.90 7.57 -12.44
C ILE A 479 -15.45 6.86 -13.67
N GLN A 480 -15.43 7.50 -14.83
CA GLN A 480 -15.84 6.88 -16.08
C GLN A 480 -15.01 5.61 -16.38
N ARG A 481 -13.68 5.73 -16.36
CA ARG A 481 -12.76 4.61 -16.59
C ARG A 481 -12.92 3.52 -15.53
N ALA A 482 -13.17 3.89 -14.27
CA ALA A 482 -13.42 2.93 -13.20
C ALA A 482 -14.69 2.11 -13.47
N ILE A 483 -15.79 2.74 -13.90
CA ILE A 483 -17.01 2.02 -14.28
C ILE A 483 -16.74 1.09 -15.46
N GLU A 484 -15.99 1.54 -16.47
CA GLU A 484 -15.65 0.72 -17.64
C GLU A 484 -14.84 -0.51 -17.29
N GLU A 485 -13.83 -0.38 -16.41
CA GLU A 485 -12.89 -1.45 -16.05
C GLU A 485 -13.40 -2.35 -14.92
N MET A 486 -14.12 -1.80 -13.95
CA MET A 486 -14.68 -2.55 -12.82
C MET A 486 -16.08 -3.09 -13.12
N GLY A 487 -16.77 -2.56 -14.13
CA GLY A 487 -18.11 -2.98 -14.53
C GLY A 487 -18.12 -4.12 -15.55
N VAL A 488 -17.01 -4.42 -16.23
CA VAL A 488 -16.95 -5.48 -17.25
C VAL A 488 -15.84 -6.47 -16.94
N ASP A 489 -16.17 -7.75 -16.88
CA ASP A 489 -15.26 -8.82 -16.46
C ASP A 489 -14.35 -9.28 -17.61
N ARG A 490 -13.56 -8.35 -18.18
CA ARG A 490 -12.67 -8.60 -19.32
C ARG A 490 -11.53 -9.55 -18.97
N HIS A 491 -10.98 -9.41 -17.77
CA HIS A 491 -9.79 -10.14 -17.33
C HIS A 491 -10.19 -11.21 -16.31
N MET A 492 -10.45 -12.42 -16.80
CA MET A 492 -10.82 -13.56 -15.96
C MET A 492 -9.70 -14.58 -15.76
N GLU A 493 -8.67 -14.51 -16.58
CA GLU A 493 -7.67 -15.57 -16.69
C GLU A 493 -6.53 -15.44 -15.67
N GLU A 494 -6.19 -16.57 -15.07
CA GLU A 494 -4.96 -16.81 -14.34
C GLU A 494 -4.26 -18.05 -14.93
N ARG A 495 -2.92 -18.08 -14.94
CA ARG A 495 -2.17 -19.23 -15.46
C ARG A 495 -1.52 -20.01 -14.34
N LEU A 496 -1.87 -21.29 -14.21
CA LEU A 496 -1.14 -22.26 -13.40
C LEU A 496 0.03 -22.79 -14.22
N ARG A 497 1.22 -22.24 -13.97
CA ARG A 497 2.41 -22.54 -14.77
C ARG A 497 2.90 -23.96 -14.57
N ILE A 498 3.52 -24.56 -15.59
CA ILE A 498 4.17 -25.89 -15.49
C ILE A 498 5.05 -26.00 -14.23
N GLU A 499 5.87 -24.99 -13.96
CA GLU A 499 6.73 -24.98 -12.79
C GLU A 499 5.95 -25.04 -11.46
N ASP A 500 4.78 -24.40 -11.38
CA ASP A 500 3.93 -24.41 -10.18
C ASP A 500 3.24 -25.76 -10.02
N GLN A 501 2.82 -26.36 -11.13
CA GLN A 501 2.27 -27.72 -11.15
C GLN A 501 3.31 -28.72 -10.63
N GLN A 502 4.57 -28.63 -11.08
CA GLN A 502 5.65 -29.54 -10.67
C GLN A 502 5.99 -29.49 -9.17
N ARG A 503 5.61 -28.43 -8.46
CA ARG A 503 5.82 -28.31 -7.00
C ARG A 503 4.73 -28.94 -6.15
N MET A 504 3.58 -29.24 -6.76
CA MET A 504 2.46 -29.88 -6.09
C MET A 504 2.66 -31.40 -6.15
N SER A 505 2.12 -32.15 -5.18
CA SER A 505 1.84 -33.58 -5.37
C SER A 505 0.72 -33.78 -6.40
N ASP A 506 0.43 -35.02 -6.81
CA ASP A 506 -0.68 -35.28 -7.73
C ASP A 506 -2.04 -35.07 -7.04
N GLU A 507 -2.12 -35.38 -5.74
CA GLU A 507 -3.27 -35.08 -4.88
C GLU A 507 -3.46 -33.58 -4.74
N GLU A 508 -2.40 -32.83 -4.42
CA GLU A 508 -2.45 -31.37 -4.28
C GLU A 508 -2.85 -30.69 -5.60
N PHE A 509 -2.37 -31.19 -6.75
CA PHE A 509 -2.74 -30.67 -8.07
C PHE A 509 -4.23 -30.89 -8.35
N LYS A 510 -4.76 -32.09 -8.09
CA LYS A 510 -6.19 -32.40 -8.26
C LYS A 510 -7.05 -31.58 -7.31
N GLU A 511 -6.71 -31.55 -6.03
CA GLU A 511 -7.42 -30.77 -5.02
C GLU A 511 -7.41 -29.28 -5.39
N PHE A 512 -6.28 -28.76 -5.85
CA PHE A 512 -6.18 -27.39 -6.33
C PHE A 512 -7.15 -27.12 -7.47
N LEU A 513 -7.21 -27.95 -8.52
CA LEU A 513 -8.16 -27.75 -9.63
C LEU A 513 -9.63 -27.85 -9.17
N ILE A 514 -9.95 -28.77 -8.25
CA ILE A 514 -11.30 -28.86 -7.66
C ILE A 514 -11.65 -27.55 -6.95
N THR A 515 -10.72 -26.96 -6.17
CA THR A 515 -10.96 -25.66 -5.50
C THR A 515 -11.12 -24.49 -6.48
N LYS A 516 -10.74 -24.66 -7.75
CA LYS A 516 -10.95 -23.68 -8.83
C LYS A 516 -12.22 -23.93 -9.63
N GLY A 517 -13.03 -24.91 -9.24
CA GLY A 517 -14.34 -25.19 -9.84
C GLY A 517 -14.32 -26.21 -10.97
N TYR A 518 -13.19 -26.90 -11.21
CA TYR A 518 -13.14 -27.96 -12.22
C TYR A 518 -13.76 -29.25 -11.67
N SER A 519 -14.59 -29.87 -12.50
CA SER A 519 -15.17 -31.19 -12.24
C SER A 519 -14.13 -32.30 -12.35
N GLY A 520 -14.42 -33.46 -11.76
CA GLY A 520 -13.54 -34.63 -11.86
C GLY A 520 -13.34 -35.12 -13.29
N GLU A 521 -14.26 -34.84 -14.21
CA GLU A 521 -14.14 -35.17 -15.63
C GLU A 521 -13.20 -34.21 -16.35
N GLU A 522 -13.35 -32.90 -16.14
CA GLU A 522 -12.43 -31.90 -16.70
C GLU A 522 -11.00 -32.12 -16.20
N ILE A 523 -10.83 -32.49 -14.93
CA ILE A 523 -9.51 -32.74 -14.34
C ILE A 523 -8.79 -33.92 -15.02
N LYS A 524 -9.51 -34.96 -15.45
CA LYS A 524 -8.92 -36.09 -16.19
C LYS A 524 -8.31 -35.66 -17.54
N GLY A 525 -8.80 -34.54 -18.10
CA GLY A 525 -8.27 -33.96 -19.34
C GLY A 525 -6.92 -33.24 -19.17
N PHE A 526 -6.53 -32.88 -17.94
CA PHE A 526 -5.27 -32.20 -17.69
C PHE A 526 -4.14 -33.18 -17.39
N VAL A 527 -2.98 -32.94 -18.02
CA VAL A 527 -1.73 -33.65 -17.71
C VAL A 527 -0.80 -32.69 -16.98
N LYS A 528 -0.56 -32.95 -15.70
CA LYS A 528 0.32 -32.15 -14.83
C LYS A 528 1.71 -32.01 -15.46
N GLY A 529 2.19 -30.78 -15.52
CA GLY A 529 3.54 -30.43 -16.00
C GLY A 529 3.72 -30.49 -17.52
N LYS A 530 2.67 -30.75 -18.30
CA LYS A 530 2.72 -30.79 -19.76
C LYS A 530 2.64 -29.40 -20.39
N GLU A 531 1.69 -28.58 -19.93
CA GLU A 531 1.45 -27.23 -20.40
C GLU A 531 0.89 -26.35 -19.28
N ASP A 532 0.90 -25.03 -19.48
CA ASP A 532 0.26 -24.09 -18.57
C ASP A 532 -1.27 -24.26 -18.63
N ILE A 533 -1.93 -24.28 -17.47
CA ILE A 533 -3.39 -24.40 -17.40
C ILE A 533 -3.99 -23.01 -17.17
N ILE A 534 -4.94 -22.62 -18.02
CA ILE A 534 -5.71 -21.38 -17.89
C ILE A 534 -6.86 -21.62 -16.91
N LEU A 535 -6.89 -20.85 -15.83
CA LEU A 535 -7.90 -20.86 -14.79
C LEU A 535 -8.76 -19.60 -14.90
N LEU A 536 -10.08 -19.77 -14.88
CA LEU A 536 -11.01 -18.64 -14.81
C LEU A 536 -11.26 -18.29 -13.34
N SER A 537 -10.63 -17.22 -12.85
CA SER A 537 -10.66 -16.90 -11.43
C SER A 537 -10.74 -15.42 -11.07
N GLY A 538 -10.84 -14.55 -12.07
CA GLY A 538 -11.08 -13.12 -11.90
C GLY A 538 -12.46 -12.79 -11.31
N PRO A 539 -12.92 -11.53 -11.45
CA PRO A 539 -12.33 -10.49 -12.28
C PRO A 539 -11.03 -9.91 -11.70
N HIS A 540 -10.03 -9.75 -12.55
CA HIS A 540 -8.79 -9.03 -12.28
C HIS A 540 -8.88 -7.61 -12.86
N LEU A 541 -8.05 -6.68 -12.39
CA LEU A 541 -7.81 -5.41 -13.10
C LEU A 541 -6.46 -5.49 -13.80
N GLY A 542 -6.50 -5.70 -15.13
CA GLY A 542 -5.36 -6.00 -15.99
C GLY A 542 -5.22 -7.49 -16.34
N GLY A 543 -4.66 -7.77 -17.52
CA GLY A 543 -4.37 -9.12 -17.99
C GLY A 543 -3.13 -9.75 -17.36
N PHE A 544 -2.90 -11.03 -17.63
CA PHE A 544 -1.74 -11.76 -17.11
C PHE A 544 -0.42 -11.16 -17.61
N ASN A 545 0.51 -10.85 -16.69
CA ASN A 545 1.76 -10.11 -16.95
C ASN A 545 1.57 -8.69 -17.54
N GLU A 546 0.37 -8.12 -17.46
CA GLU A 546 0.10 -6.76 -17.91
C GLU A 546 0.09 -5.75 -16.75
N LEU A 547 0.06 -4.49 -17.12
CA LEU A 547 -0.25 -3.40 -16.19
C LEU A 547 -1.74 -3.45 -15.81
N ILE A 548 -2.08 -2.76 -14.72
CA ILE A 548 -3.46 -2.55 -14.31
C ILE A 548 -4.25 -1.85 -15.43
N SER A 549 -5.47 -2.32 -15.71
CA SER A 549 -6.33 -1.74 -16.75
C SER A 549 -6.94 -0.38 -16.37
N LEU A 550 -6.84 0.00 -15.09
CA LEU A 550 -7.27 1.29 -14.53
C LEU A 550 -6.07 2.11 -13.99
N PRO A 551 -5.16 2.60 -14.86
CA PRO A 551 -4.00 3.38 -14.45
C PRO A 551 -4.36 4.74 -13.83
N GLU A 552 -5.52 5.31 -14.17
CA GLU A 552 -6.03 6.59 -13.67
C GLU A 552 -6.22 6.53 -12.15
N MET A 553 -6.70 5.41 -11.63
CA MET A 553 -6.86 5.20 -10.19
C MET A 553 -5.51 5.25 -9.48
N ILE A 554 -4.50 4.59 -10.03
CA ILE A 554 -3.17 4.61 -9.45
C ILE A 554 -2.55 6.01 -9.54
N ASP A 555 -2.78 6.75 -10.62
CA ASP A 555 -2.27 8.11 -10.77
C ASP A 555 -2.91 9.08 -9.78
N ALA A 556 -4.24 9.03 -9.60
CA ALA A 556 -4.95 9.81 -8.60
C ALA A 556 -4.44 9.50 -7.18
N ILE A 557 -4.28 8.21 -6.83
CA ILE A 557 -3.74 7.79 -5.52
C ILE A 557 -2.29 8.27 -5.33
N THR A 558 -1.46 8.17 -6.38
CA THR A 558 -0.07 8.63 -6.37
C THR A 558 0.02 10.11 -6.00
N ILE A 559 -0.85 10.92 -6.61
CA ILE A 559 -0.91 12.37 -6.40
C ILE A 559 -1.50 12.68 -5.02
N TRP A 560 -2.64 12.09 -4.67
CA TRP A 560 -3.33 12.40 -3.43
C TRP A 560 -2.53 12.00 -2.19
N ALA A 561 -1.89 10.83 -2.22
CA ALA A 561 -1.00 10.41 -1.14
C ALA A 561 0.17 11.39 -0.95
N ALA A 562 0.67 12.00 -2.04
CA ALA A 562 1.75 12.98 -1.97
C ALA A 562 1.25 14.30 -1.37
N LEU A 563 0.06 14.75 -1.75
CA LEU A 563 -0.58 15.93 -1.16
C LEU A 563 -0.85 15.75 0.34
N CYS A 564 -1.27 14.57 0.79
CA CYS A 564 -1.39 14.28 2.22
C CYS A 564 -0.07 14.48 2.96
N ILE A 565 1.04 13.97 2.39
CA ILE A 565 2.39 14.12 2.96
C ILE A 565 2.82 15.59 2.99
N ILE A 566 2.63 16.33 1.90
CA ILE A 566 2.94 17.77 1.80
C ILE A 566 2.11 18.57 2.81
N GLY A 567 0.80 18.32 2.87
CA GLY A 567 -0.12 19.00 3.77
C GLY A 567 0.24 18.76 5.24
N LYS A 568 0.56 17.51 5.61
CA LYS A 568 0.99 17.18 6.98
C LYS A 568 2.32 17.86 7.34
N TYR A 569 3.28 17.90 6.42
CA TYR A 569 4.53 18.62 6.63
C TYR A 569 4.27 20.12 6.86
N LYS A 570 3.47 20.76 6.01
CA LYS A 570 3.12 22.19 6.12
C LYS A 570 2.32 22.54 7.38
N ASN A 571 1.52 21.60 7.89
CA ASN A 571 0.73 21.82 9.12
C ASN A 571 1.51 21.52 10.41
N GLY A 572 2.64 20.82 10.32
CA GLY A 572 3.55 20.57 11.45
C GLY A 572 4.71 21.58 11.54
N LEU A 573 4.81 22.49 10.56
CA LEU A 573 5.50 23.77 10.66
C LEU A 573 4.58 24.77 11.38
#